data_AF-A0A2N0R672-F1
#
_entry.id   AF-A0A2N0R672-F1
#
_cell.length_a   1.000
_cell.length_b   1.000
_cell.length_c   1.000
_cell.angle_alpha   90.00
_cell.angle_beta   90.00
_cell.angle_gamma   90.00
#
_symmetry.space_group_name_H-M   'P 1'
#
loop_
_entity.id
_entity.type
_entity.pdbx_description
1 polymer ?
#
loop_
_entity_poly.entity_id
_entity_poly.type
_entity_poly.pdbx_seq_one_letter_code
_entity_poly.pdbx_strand_id
1 'polypeptide(L)' 'MFAHGQSYVAISRATSWENLEIQSFDPNAIKVDDAMLSELNRLQEKFNTMYLS' A
#
# COMPACT_ATOMS: atom_id res chain seq x y z
N MET A 1 8.59 12.19 -10.01
CA MET A 1 8.66 11.57 -8.67
C MET A 1 7.22 11.28 -8.23
N PHE A 2 6.89 10.02 -7.92
CA PHE A 2 5.55 9.64 -7.42
C PHE A 2 5.45 9.96 -5.92
N ALA A 3 4.26 10.39 -5.47
CA ALA A 3 3.97 10.53 -4.05
C ALA A 3 3.76 9.15 -3.39
N HIS A 4 3.91 9.08 -2.06
CA HIS A 4 3.69 7.84 -1.30
C HIS A 4 2.31 7.24 -1.61
N GLY A 5 2.28 5.93 -1.89
CA GLY A 5 1.07 5.19 -2.25
C GLY A 5 0.58 5.34 -3.70
N GLN A 6 1.11 6.26 -4.51
CA GLN A 6 0.61 6.44 -5.89
C GLN A 6 0.88 5.24 -6.80
N SER A 7 2.02 4.57 -6.66
CA SER A 7 2.30 3.34 -7.41
C SER A 7 1.32 2.22 -7.07
N TYR A 8 0.93 2.09 -5.79
CA TYR A 8 -0.10 1.15 -5.37
C TYR A 8 -1.46 1.50 -6.00
N VAL A 9 -1.87 2.77 -5.96
CA VAL A 9 -3.14 3.22 -6.55
C VAL A 9 -3.18 2.93 -8.05
N ALA A 10 -2.09 3.20 -8.78
CA ALA A 10 -2.04 2.96 -10.22
C ALA A 10 -2.12 1.47 -10.56
N ILE A 11 -1.30 0.63 -9.91
CA ILE A 11 -1.23 -0.81 -10.18
C ILE A 11 -2.53 -1.51 -9.76
N SER A 12 -3.11 -1.14 -8.61
CA SER A 12 -4.35 -1.73 -8.10
C SER A 12 -5.60 -1.43 -8.92
N ARG A 13 -5.52 -0.54 -9.93
CA ARG A 13 -6.62 -0.36 -10.90
C ARG A 13 -6.75 -1.51 -11.89
N ALA A 14 -5.68 -2.25 -12.15
CA ALA A 14 -5.73 -3.38 -13.06
C ALA A 14 -6.48 -4.54 -12.40
N THR A 15 -7.47 -5.11 -13.11
CA THR A 15 -8.26 -6.25 -12.62
C THR A 15 -7.55 -7.58 -12.80
N SER A 16 -6.54 -7.63 -13.66
CA SER A 16 -5.72 -8.82 -13.91
C SER A 16 -4.33 -8.42 -14.42
N TRP A 17 -3.34 -9.30 -14.25
CA TRP A 17 -1.95 -9.02 -14.64
C TRP A 17 -1.74 -9.00 -16.15
N GLU A 18 -2.55 -9.76 -16.89
CA GLU A 18 -2.47 -9.85 -18.36
C GLU A 18 -2.86 -8.53 -19.04
N ASN A 19 -3.57 -7.65 -18.32
CA ASN A 19 -4.04 -6.34 -18.80
C ASN A 19 -3.24 -5.17 -18.19
N LEU A 20 -2.13 -5.44 -17.50
CA LEU A 20 -1.27 -4.42 -16.89
C LEU A 20 0.04 -4.29 -17.67
N GLU A 21 0.31 -3.08 -18.16
CA GLU A 21 1.61 -2.74 -18.76
C GLU A 21 2.34 -1.71 -17.89
N ILE A 22 3.56 -2.04 -17.47
CA ILE A 22 4.45 -1.14 -16.74
C ILE A 22 5.59 -0.74 -17.69
N GLN A 23 5.53 0.48 -18.22
CA GLN A 23 6.49 0.98 -19.21
C GLN A 23 7.91 1.15 -18.64
N SER A 24 8.01 1.54 -17.37
CA SER A 24 9.28 1.62 -16.64
C SER A 24 9.03 1.39 -15.16
N PHE A 25 9.92 0.62 -14.54
CA PHE A 25 9.81 0.25 -13.14
C PHE A 25 10.99 0.84 -12.36
N ASP A 26 10.69 1.73 -11.42
CA ASP A 26 11.64 2.25 -10.44
C ASP A 26 11.22 1.75 -9.05
N PRO A 27 12.03 0.90 -8.38
CA PRO A 27 11.75 0.46 -7.02
C PRO A 27 11.55 1.62 -6.04
N ASN A 28 12.20 2.78 -6.27
CA ASN A 28 12.05 3.96 -5.43
C ASN A 28 10.70 4.68 -5.62
N ALA A 29 9.87 4.24 -6.57
CA ALA A 29 8.48 4.69 -6.68
C ALA A 29 7.55 3.94 -5.71
N ILE A 30 7.93 2.73 -5.27
CA ILE A 30 7.19 1.98 -4.25
C ILE A 30 7.56 2.53 -2.87
N LYS A 31 6.78 3.49 -2.42
CA LYS A 31 6.97 4.14 -1.12
C LYS A 31 5.65 4.25 -0.38
N VAL A 32 5.74 4.08 0.93
CA VAL A 32 4.65 4.25 1.89
C VAL A 32 5.10 5.31 2.91
N ASP A 33 4.14 6.07 3.42
CA ASP A 33 4.38 6.99 4.53
C ASP A 33 4.48 6.21 5.84
N ASP A 34 5.58 6.35 6.57
CA ASP A 34 5.82 5.66 7.86
C ASP A 34 4.74 5.96 8.91
N ALA A 35 4.11 7.14 8.84
CA ALA A 35 3.00 7.47 9.73
C ALA A 35 1.78 6.56 9.48
N MET A 36 1.54 6.18 8.21
CA MET A 36 0.46 5.26 7.86
C MET A 36 0.73 3.83 8.32
N LEU A 37 2.00 3.38 8.28
CA LEU A 37 2.39 2.08 8.83
C LEU A 37 2.15 2.05 10.34
N SER A 38 2.56 3.11 11.04
CA SER A 38 2.37 3.24 12.48
C SER A 38 0.88 3.23 12.87
N GLU A 39 0.04 3.94 12.11
CA GLU A 39 -1.41 3.97 12.35
C GLU A 39 -2.07 2.61 12.09
N LEU A 40 -1.66 1.90 11.03
CA LEU A 40 -2.18 0.56 10.75
C LEU A 40 -1.87 -0.41 11.90
N ASN A 41 -0.65 -0.37 12.43
CA ASN A 41 -0.26 -1.19 13.60
C ASN A 41 -1.12 -0.87 14.82
N ARG A 42 -1.32 0.42 15.13
CA ARG A 42 -2.18 0.86 16.24
C ARG A 42 -3.63 0.36 16.09
N LEU A 43 -4.17 0.37 14.87
CA LEU A 43 -5.51 -0.15 14.60
C LEU A 43 -5.59 -1.67 14.76
N GLN A 44 -4.57 -2.40 14.32
CA GLN A 44 -4.49 -3.85 14.48
C GLN A 44 -4.42 -4.25 15.97
N GLU A 45 -3.60 -3.57 16.76
CA GLU A 45 -3.52 -3.78 18.21
C GLU A 45 -4.89 -3.55 18.87
N LYS A 46 -5.54 -2.42 18.53
CA LYS A 46 -6.88 -2.11 19.04
C LYS A 46 -7.90 -3.19 18.70
N PHE A 47 -7.89 -3.70 17.46
CA PHE A 47 -8.78 -4.78 17.05
C PHE A 47 -8.52 -6.06 17.85
N ASN A 48 -7.26 -6.45 18.02
CA ASN A 48 -6.88 -7.65 18.76
C ASN A 48 -7.34 -7.57 20.22
N THR A 49 -7.15 -6.41 20.87
CA THR A 49 -7.62 -6.19 22.24
C THR A 49 -9.15 -6.24 22.37
N MET A 50 -9.90 -5.84 21.35
CA MET A 50 -11.37 -5.80 21.42
C MET A 50 -12.05 -7.14 21.10
N TYR A 51 -11.45 -7.96 20.25
CA TYR A 51 -12.16 -9.09 19.63
C TYR A 51 -11.45 -10.45 19.74
N LEU A 52 -10.19 -10.47 20.19
CA LEU A 52 -9.40 -11.71 20.29
C LEU A 52 -8.92 -12.00 21.73
N SER A 53 -9.40 -11.25 22.74
CA SER A 53 -9.07 -11.40 24.17
C SER A 53 -10.02 -12.32 24.92
#